data_AF-A0AAD6BGV2-F1
#
_entry.id   AF-A0AAD6BGV2-F1
#
_cell.length_a   1.000
_cell.length_b   1.000
_cell.length_c   1.000
_cell.angle_alpha   90.00
_cell.angle_beta   90.00
_cell.angle_gamma   90.00
#
_symmetry.space_group_name_H-M   'P 1'
#
loop_
_entity.id
_entity.type
_entity.pdbx_description
1 polymer ?
#
loop_
_entity_poly.entity_id
_entity_poly.type
_entity_poly.pdbx_seq_one_letter_code
_entity_poly.pdbx_strand_id
1 'polypeptide(L)'
;MVHCTCMAGLGEPSTKMVKYDEVSNIFAIKEQVQTEDLFQHMRPSADDFKLFCEQLHQSEEQEIKPKKSAILSVIEGHSHRYTPKTVQLDLPTPLTSLYQSSRLVLDLPALLEEGAKVFDELNLTPEQCLLVEEKTRKQSRSRVWFEQRAGRVTASSFHEAAKTESSSSLIKRVCYPRSSQFSTEATRWGLQNEDTANKSYLVAMQDHHEDITFAASGLILNPELPWIGASPDGVVTGACHEPGILEIKCPFSAKDCSLIECTKDLRFCLTVPEGGVMSLKLNHSYMF
;
A
#
# COMPACT_ATOMS: atom_id res chain seq x y z
N MET A 1 -10.61 -15.01 9.97
CA MET A 1 -9.44 -15.88 9.74
C MET A 1 -8.22 -15.00 9.73
N VAL A 2 -7.15 -15.43 10.38
CA VAL A 2 -5.90 -14.69 10.44
C VAL A 2 -4.80 -15.68 10.10
N HIS A 3 -3.95 -15.33 9.13
CA HIS A 3 -2.79 -16.12 8.73
C HIS A 3 -1.53 -15.34 9.11
N CYS A 4 -0.67 -15.95 9.92
CA CYS A 4 0.60 -15.37 10.33
C CYS A 4 1.76 -16.22 9.81
N THR A 5 2.76 -15.58 9.22
CA THR A 5 3.94 -16.28 8.67
C THR A 5 5.09 -16.44 9.66
N CYS A 6 4.94 -16.05 10.93
CA CYS A 6 5.98 -16.30 11.92
C CYS A 6 6.15 -17.82 12.12
N MET A 7 7.37 -18.28 12.39
CA MET A 7 7.67 -19.72 12.52
C MET A 7 6.89 -20.45 13.62
N ALA A 8 6.16 -19.72 14.46
CA ALA A 8 5.33 -20.25 15.54
C ALA A 8 3.80 -20.15 15.26
N GLY A 9 3.37 -19.67 14.10
CA GLY A 9 1.97 -19.70 13.67
C GLY A 9 1.52 -21.13 13.33
N LEU A 10 0.25 -21.47 13.63
CA LEU A 10 -0.39 -22.80 13.54
C LEU A 10 -0.47 -23.47 12.14
N GLY A 11 0.54 -23.34 11.30
CA GLY A 11 0.66 -24.06 10.04
C GLY A 11 2.12 -24.41 9.75
N GLU A 12 2.38 -25.65 9.34
CA GLU A 12 3.70 -26.00 8.83
C GLU A 12 4.07 -25.07 7.67
N PRO A 13 5.33 -24.60 7.59
CA PRO A 13 5.78 -23.74 6.51
C PRO A 13 5.60 -24.47 5.18
N SER A 14 4.74 -23.94 4.32
CA SER A 14 4.85 -24.22 2.90
C SER A 14 6.27 -23.85 2.48
N THR A 15 7.00 -24.81 1.93
CA THR A 15 8.40 -24.68 1.44
C THR A 15 8.58 -23.63 0.33
N LYS A 16 7.56 -22.80 0.06
CA LYS A 16 7.51 -21.71 -0.92
C LYS A 16 7.09 -20.36 -0.32
N MET A 17 7.35 -20.11 0.96
CA MET A 17 7.13 -18.78 1.55
C MET A 17 8.41 -17.93 1.46
N VAL A 18 8.27 -16.71 0.95
CA VAL A 18 9.32 -15.69 0.91
C VAL A 18 9.74 -15.40 2.36
N LYS A 19 11.03 -15.54 2.67
CA LYS A 19 11.56 -15.30 4.02
C LYS A 19 11.54 -13.80 4.31
N TYR A 20 11.15 -13.44 5.54
CA TYR A 20 11.11 -12.04 6.02
C TYR A 20 12.50 -11.35 5.97
N ASP A 21 13.58 -12.12 5.91
CA ASP A 21 14.96 -11.63 5.80
C ASP A 21 15.22 -10.73 4.57
N GLU A 22 14.41 -10.86 3.50
CA GLU A 22 14.49 -9.97 2.32
C GLU A 22 13.86 -8.59 2.57
N VAL A 23 13.07 -8.43 3.65
CA VAL A 23 12.32 -7.21 4.02
C VAL A 23 12.94 -6.49 5.24
N SER A 24 13.79 -7.17 6.02
CA SER A 24 14.33 -6.66 7.30
C SER A 24 15.46 -5.64 7.15
N ASN A 25 16.23 -5.68 6.06
CA ASN A 25 17.39 -4.80 5.82
C ASN A 25 17.05 -3.31 5.69
N ILE A 26 15.77 -2.99 5.51
CA ILE A 26 15.34 -1.64 5.17
C ILE A 26 15.37 -0.75 6.45
N PHE A 27 15.14 -1.31 7.65
CA PHE A 27 14.88 -0.53 8.89
C PHE A 27 16.08 0.13 9.60
N ALA A 28 17.32 0.11 9.06
CA ALA A 28 18.53 0.30 9.87
C ALA A 28 19.29 1.65 9.82
N ILE A 29 18.95 2.65 8.98
CA ILE A 29 19.86 3.82 8.79
C ILE A 29 19.12 5.18 8.75
N LYS A 30 19.58 6.17 9.53
CA LYS A 30 19.11 7.57 9.51
C LYS A 30 20.25 8.59 9.71
N GLU A 31 20.01 9.79 9.14
CA GLU A 31 20.68 11.11 9.25
C GLU A 31 21.68 11.47 8.13
N GLN A 32 21.76 12.69 7.55
CA GLN A 32 21.04 14.00 7.54
C GLN A 32 21.74 14.86 6.43
N VAL A 33 21.06 15.66 5.58
CA VAL A 33 21.67 16.84 4.87
C VAL A 33 20.62 17.91 4.45
N GLN A 34 21.00 19.20 4.49
CA GLN A 34 20.31 20.42 4.02
C GLN A 34 21.02 21.04 2.78
N THR A 35 20.31 21.80 1.93
CA THR A 35 20.90 22.87 1.07
C THR A 35 19.88 23.89 0.51
N GLU A 36 20.42 25.05 0.10
CA GLU A 36 19.82 26.39 -0.10
C GLU A 36 19.45 26.80 -1.56
N ASP A 37 18.82 27.99 -1.64
CA ASP A 37 18.06 28.72 -2.68
C ASP A 37 18.73 29.19 -3.99
N LEU A 38 17.89 29.40 -5.02
CA LEU A 38 18.02 30.45 -6.06
C LEU A 38 16.60 30.88 -6.53
N PHE A 39 16.46 32.03 -7.23
CA PHE A 39 15.28 32.59 -7.94
C PHE A 39 14.52 33.78 -7.28
N GLN A 40 14.88 35.00 -7.68
CA GLN A 40 14.43 36.29 -7.12
C GLN A 40 13.45 37.11 -7.98
N HIS A 41 12.90 36.60 -9.09
CA HIS A 41 12.30 37.48 -10.13
C HIS A 41 10.80 37.33 -10.47
N MET A 42 9.95 36.71 -9.62
CA MET A 42 8.49 36.70 -9.81
C MET A 42 7.67 37.06 -8.56
N ARG A 43 8.02 38.17 -7.90
CA ARG A 43 7.40 38.60 -6.64
C ARG A 43 6.28 39.64 -6.87
N PRO A 44 5.03 39.38 -6.44
CA PRO A 44 3.99 40.41 -6.32
C PRO A 44 4.40 41.50 -5.31
N SER A 45 3.91 42.73 -5.46
CA SER A 45 4.19 43.79 -4.49
C SER A 45 3.54 43.47 -3.13
N ALA A 46 4.06 44.07 -2.05
CA ALA A 46 3.51 43.87 -0.70
C ALA A 46 2.05 44.36 -0.60
N ASP A 47 1.70 45.37 -1.39
CA ASP A 47 0.37 45.97 -1.42
C ASP A 47 -0.63 45.07 -2.15
N ASP A 48 -0.23 44.43 -3.26
CA ASP A 48 -1.07 43.46 -3.98
C ASP A 48 -1.43 42.26 -3.09
N PHE A 49 -0.45 41.77 -2.33
CA PHE A 49 -0.66 40.65 -1.41
C PHE A 49 -1.60 41.03 -0.26
N LYS A 50 -1.43 42.23 0.29
CA LYS A 50 -2.27 42.74 1.37
C LYS A 50 -3.73 42.88 0.91
N LEU A 51 -3.95 43.47 -0.27
CA LEU A 51 -5.28 43.66 -0.85
C LEU A 51 -5.99 42.31 -1.09
N PHE A 52 -5.28 41.32 -1.62
CA PHE A 52 -5.80 39.97 -1.82
C PHE A 52 -6.22 39.31 -0.49
N CYS A 53 -5.40 39.40 0.55
CA CYS A 53 -5.73 38.83 1.86
C CYS A 53 -6.94 39.51 2.51
N GLU A 54 -7.08 40.83 2.38
CA GLU A 54 -8.23 41.58 2.89
C GLU A 54 -9.53 41.17 2.18
N GLN A 55 -9.52 41.05 0.85
CA GLN A 55 -10.67 40.59 0.07
C GLN A 55 -11.09 39.16 0.44
N LEU A 56 -10.13 38.26 0.63
CA LEU A 56 -10.40 36.88 1.04
C LEU A 56 -10.99 36.80 2.45
N HIS A 57 -10.55 37.68 3.36
CA HIS A 57 -11.06 37.71 4.73
C HIS A 57 -12.50 38.23 4.80
N GLN A 58 -12.90 39.10 3.86
CA GLN A 58 -14.21 39.74 3.81
C GLN A 58 -15.22 39.01 2.91
N SER A 59 -14.86 37.86 2.31
CA SER A 59 -15.78 37.12 1.44
C SER A 59 -16.94 36.51 2.25
N GLU A 60 -18.18 36.83 1.87
CA GLU A 60 -19.44 36.45 2.55
C GLU A 60 -19.63 34.92 2.71
N GLU A 61 -18.93 34.09 1.93
CA GLU A 61 -18.99 32.61 2.06
C GLU A 61 -18.35 32.07 3.36
N GLN A 62 -17.63 32.89 4.13
CA GLN A 62 -16.98 32.47 5.39
C GLN A 62 -17.84 32.64 6.65
N GLU A 63 -19.02 33.27 6.57
CA GLU A 63 -19.85 33.56 7.76
C GLU A 63 -20.47 32.31 8.43
N ILE A 64 -20.52 31.17 7.74
CA ILE A 64 -21.27 29.99 8.22
C ILE A 64 -20.43 29.05 9.11
N LYS A 65 -19.09 29.17 9.18
CA LYS A 65 -18.24 28.34 10.07
C LYS A 65 -17.00 29.09 10.60
N PRO A 66 -16.64 28.96 11.90
CA PRO A 66 -15.46 29.62 12.44
C PRO A 66 -14.21 28.78 12.16
N LYS A 67 -13.64 28.91 10.96
CA LYS A 67 -12.23 28.57 10.70
C LYS A 67 -11.68 29.58 9.71
N LYS A 68 -10.74 30.42 10.17
CA LYS A 68 -9.96 31.34 9.34
C LYS A 68 -9.27 30.51 8.25
N SER A 69 -9.83 30.51 7.04
CA SER A 69 -9.24 29.82 5.90
C SER A 69 -7.95 30.52 5.54
N ALA A 70 -6.82 29.81 5.58
CA ALA A 70 -5.55 30.30 5.05
C ALA A 70 -5.36 29.70 3.65
N ILE A 71 -5.18 30.56 2.65
CA ILE A 71 -4.69 30.12 1.34
C ILE A 71 -3.17 30.02 1.44
N LEU A 72 -2.64 28.82 1.26
CA LEU A 72 -1.23 28.61 0.95
C LEU A 72 -1.05 28.93 -0.53
N SER A 73 -0.71 30.17 -0.84
CA SER A 73 -0.35 30.55 -2.20
C SER A 73 1.05 30.00 -2.48
N VAL A 74 1.14 29.03 -3.39
CA VAL A 74 2.41 28.48 -3.87
C VAL A 74 2.94 29.44 -4.94
N ILE A 75 3.27 30.66 -4.53
CA ILE A 75 3.88 31.66 -5.41
C ILE A 75 5.35 31.27 -5.56
N GLU A 76 5.79 31.10 -6.80
CA GLU A 76 7.19 30.85 -7.14
C GLU A 76 8.06 31.97 -6.54
N GLY A 77 9.03 31.60 -5.70
CA GLY A 77 9.86 32.54 -4.92
C GLY A 77 9.39 32.83 -3.48
N HIS A 78 8.16 32.46 -3.08
CA HIS A 78 7.70 32.54 -1.67
C HIS A 78 7.42 31.17 -1.03
N SER A 79 7.32 30.12 -1.85
CA SER A 79 7.21 28.73 -1.37
C SER A 79 8.55 27.99 -1.32
N HIS A 80 9.70 28.63 -1.59
CA HIS A 80 11.01 27.97 -1.59
C HIS A 80 11.35 27.33 -0.23
N ARG A 81 10.99 27.99 0.88
CA ARG A 81 11.05 27.40 2.25
C ARG A 81 9.84 26.54 2.60
N TYR A 82 8.73 26.69 1.88
CA TYR A 82 7.60 25.77 1.96
C TYR A 82 7.88 24.61 1.02
N THR A 83 8.82 23.75 1.40
CA THR A 83 8.88 22.41 0.84
C THR A 83 7.70 21.68 1.46
N PRO A 84 6.63 21.32 0.71
CA PRO A 84 5.65 20.39 1.24
C PRO A 84 6.43 19.20 1.79
N LYS A 85 6.06 18.65 2.95
CA LYS A 85 6.77 17.46 3.46
C LYS A 85 6.86 16.35 2.42
N THR A 86 5.98 16.32 1.42
CA THR A 86 6.04 15.44 0.25
C THR A 86 7.19 15.69 -0.72
N VAL A 87 7.75 16.91 -0.80
CA VAL A 87 8.89 17.29 -1.66
C VAL A 87 10.24 17.04 -0.95
N GLN A 88 10.24 16.89 0.38
CA GLN A 88 11.43 16.45 1.15
C GLN A 88 11.60 14.94 1.23
N LEU A 89 10.64 14.18 0.68
CA LEU A 89 10.66 12.73 0.74
C LEU A 89 11.21 12.21 -0.58
N ASP A 90 12.36 11.53 -0.52
CA ASP A 90 12.90 10.75 -1.63
C ASP A 90 12.03 9.50 -1.84
N LEU A 91 10.82 9.71 -2.34
CA LEU A 91 9.94 8.64 -2.80
C LEU A 91 10.30 8.32 -4.25
N PRO A 92 10.25 7.05 -4.66
CA PRO A 92 10.51 6.70 -6.04
C PRO A 92 9.43 7.31 -6.94
N THR A 93 9.83 7.74 -8.13
CA THR A 93 8.90 8.29 -9.11
C THR A 93 7.80 7.26 -9.42
N PRO A 94 6.51 7.63 -9.34
CA PRO A 94 5.42 6.71 -9.65
C PRO A 94 5.55 6.15 -11.08
N LEU A 95 5.31 4.85 -11.28
CA LEU A 95 5.44 4.23 -12.61
C LEU A 95 4.51 4.84 -13.66
N THR A 96 3.45 5.55 -13.25
CA THR A 96 2.59 6.31 -14.17
C THR A 96 3.35 7.40 -14.94
N SER A 97 4.51 7.86 -14.46
CA SER A 97 5.35 8.81 -15.18
C SER A 97 6.04 8.21 -16.41
N LEU A 98 6.04 6.88 -16.55
CA LEU A 98 6.61 6.17 -17.71
C LEU A 98 5.75 6.32 -18.97
N TYR A 99 4.57 6.94 -18.87
CA TYR A 99 3.71 7.21 -20.02
C TYR A 99 4.42 8.11 -21.03
N GLN A 100 4.48 7.65 -22.28
CA GLN A 100 4.97 8.41 -23.42
C GLN A 100 4.01 8.24 -24.59
N SER A 101 3.53 9.36 -25.16
CA SER A 101 2.59 9.34 -26.28
C SER A 101 3.18 8.71 -27.54
N SER A 102 4.50 8.80 -27.72
CA SER A 102 5.25 8.14 -28.80
C SER A 102 5.12 6.62 -28.78
N ARG A 103 4.87 6.00 -27.62
CA ARG A 103 4.73 4.53 -27.49
C ARG A 103 3.36 4.03 -27.94
N LEU A 104 2.38 4.91 -28.18
CA LEU A 104 1.03 4.51 -28.58
C LEU A 104 0.95 3.90 -29.98
N VAL A 105 1.95 4.18 -30.84
CA VAL A 105 2.00 3.66 -32.21
C VAL A 105 2.78 2.35 -32.33
N LEU A 106 3.39 1.89 -31.23
CA LEU A 106 4.18 0.66 -31.19
C LEU A 106 3.26 -0.55 -31.09
N ASP A 107 3.67 -1.65 -31.73
CA ASP A 107 3.02 -2.94 -31.56
C ASP A 107 3.50 -3.63 -30.26
N LEU A 108 2.85 -4.74 -29.90
CA LEU A 108 3.15 -5.45 -28.66
C LEU A 108 4.63 -5.91 -28.58
N PRO A 109 5.23 -6.52 -29.63
CA PRO A 109 6.66 -6.86 -29.60
C PRO A 109 7.58 -5.67 -29.32
N ALA A 110 7.37 -4.53 -30.00
CA ALA A 110 8.18 -3.34 -29.76
C ALA A 110 7.96 -2.76 -28.35
N LEU A 111 6.73 -2.81 -27.84
CA LEU A 111 6.42 -2.39 -26.46
C LEU A 111 7.08 -3.29 -25.40
N LEU A 112 7.21 -4.59 -25.66
CA LEU A 112 7.90 -5.51 -24.76
C LEU A 112 9.41 -5.22 -24.72
N GLU A 113 10.02 -4.90 -25.86
CA GLU A 113 11.43 -4.50 -25.92
C GLU A 113 11.67 -3.18 -25.17
N GLU A 114 10.82 -2.18 -25.38
CA GLU A 114 10.87 -0.91 -24.63
C GLU A 114 10.61 -1.13 -23.13
N GLY A 115 9.68 -2.03 -22.78
CA GLY A 115 9.39 -2.39 -21.41
C GLY A 115 10.59 -3.03 -20.70
N ALA A 116 11.33 -3.91 -21.40
CA ALA A 116 12.55 -4.52 -20.87
C ALA A 116 13.62 -3.47 -20.54
N LYS A 117 13.87 -2.51 -21.44
CA LYS A 117 14.81 -1.40 -21.20
C LYS A 117 14.41 -0.58 -19.98
N VAL A 118 13.12 -0.24 -19.88
CA VAL A 118 12.58 0.48 -18.72
C VAL A 118 12.78 -0.31 -17.44
N PHE A 119 12.55 -1.62 -17.45
CA PHE A 119 12.73 -2.49 -16.29
C PHE A 119 14.19 -2.58 -15.83
N ASP A 120 15.15 -2.59 -16.76
CA ASP A 120 16.58 -2.57 -16.45
C ASP A 120 17.02 -1.23 -15.82
N GLU A 121 16.37 -0.12 -16.18
CA GLU A 121 16.67 1.22 -15.65
C GLU A 121 15.93 1.53 -14.34
N LEU A 122 14.84 0.82 -14.04
CA LEU A 122 14.08 1.00 -12.81
C LEU A 122 14.90 0.49 -11.62
N ASN A 123 15.36 1.41 -10.80
CA ASN A 123 16.10 1.11 -9.59
C ASN A 123 15.34 1.70 -8.39
N LEU A 124 15.20 0.89 -7.34
CA LEU A 124 14.66 1.32 -6.05
C LEU A 124 15.76 1.20 -5.01
N THR A 125 16.04 2.29 -4.29
CA THR A 125 16.94 2.21 -3.15
C THR A 125 16.21 1.57 -1.95
N PRO A 126 16.93 0.88 -1.04
CA PRO A 126 16.35 0.43 0.21
C PRO A 126 15.63 1.57 0.94
N GLU A 127 16.22 2.76 1.00
CA GLU A 127 15.65 3.93 1.67
C GLU A 127 14.31 4.35 1.06
N GLN A 128 14.20 4.32 -0.27
CA GLN A 128 12.95 4.58 -0.99
C GLN A 128 11.88 3.54 -0.65
N CYS A 129 12.23 2.25 -0.63
CA CYS A 129 11.31 1.18 -0.24
C CYS A 129 10.78 1.38 1.19
N LEU A 130 11.66 1.74 2.12
CA LEU A 130 11.33 2.05 3.52
C LEU A 130 10.32 3.20 3.61
N LEU A 131 10.61 4.26 2.86
CA LEU A 131 9.83 5.48 2.90
C LEU A 131 8.45 5.25 2.30
N VAL A 132 8.37 4.47 1.21
CA VAL A 132 7.10 4.04 0.63
C VAL A 132 6.29 3.27 1.66
N GLU A 133 6.84 2.27 2.32
CA GLU A 133 6.14 1.50 3.36
C GLU A 133 5.60 2.44 4.46
N GLU A 134 6.48 3.24 5.07
CA GLU A 134 6.14 4.11 6.19
C GLU A 134 5.02 5.12 5.82
N LYS A 135 5.14 5.77 4.66
CA LYS A 135 4.18 6.79 4.21
C LYS A 135 2.88 6.22 3.71
N THR A 136 2.80 4.91 3.55
CA THR A 136 1.64 4.24 2.99
C THR A 136 0.97 3.24 3.93
N ARG A 137 1.37 3.17 5.21
CA ARG A 137 0.69 2.37 6.28
C ARG A 137 -0.80 2.64 6.46
N LYS A 138 -1.30 3.79 6.00
CA LYS A 138 -2.75 4.09 5.97
C LYS A 138 -3.48 3.45 4.78
N GLN A 139 -2.77 2.74 3.92
CA GLN A 139 -3.23 1.98 2.76
C GLN A 139 -4.30 2.71 1.93
N SER A 140 -5.53 2.19 1.87
CA SER A 140 -6.65 2.76 1.10
C SER A 140 -7.04 4.19 1.50
N ARG A 141 -6.58 4.67 2.67
CA ARG A 141 -6.75 6.07 3.11
C ARG A 141 -5.57 6.98 2.72
N SER A 142 -4.54 6.45 2.05
CA SER A 142 -3.36 7.18 1.59
C SER A 142 -3.38 7.38 0.07
N ARG A 143 -3.23 8.63 -0.37
CA ARG A 143 -3.11 8.94 -1.81
C ARG A 143 -1.79 8.39 -2.38
N VAL A 144 -0.70 8.51 -1.62
CA VAL A 144 0.63 8.01 -1.97
C VAL A 144 0.60 6.50 -2.19
N TRP A 145 -0.19 5.76 -1.40
CA TRP A 145 -0.34 4.31 -1.58
C TRP A 145 -0.92 3.97 -2.96
N PHE A 146 -1.93 4.71 -3.43
CA PHE A 146 -2.46 4.51 -4.78
C PHE A 146 -1.47 4.92 -5.87
N GLU A 147 -0.76 6.04 -5.69
CA GLU A 147 0.25 6.51 -6.64
C GLU A 147 1.39 5.49 -6.81
N GLN A 148 1.91 4.95 -5.70
CA GLN A 148 3.01 3.99 -5.71
C GLN A 148 2.59 2.57 -6.15
N ARG A 149 1.31 2.22 -6.05
CA ARG A 149 0.76 0.96 -6.58
C ARG A 149 0.47 1.01 -8.08
N ALA A 150 0.20 2.20 -8.62
CA ALA A 150 -0.19 2.33 -10.01
C ALA A 150 0.93 1.83 -10.93
N GLY A 151 0.60 0.87 -11.79
CA GLY A 151 1.56 0.22 -12.69
C GLY A 151 2.34 -0.95 -12.07
N ARG A 152 2.17 -1.26 -10.78
CA ARG A 152 2.78 -2.42 -10.13
C ARG A 152 1.79 -3.57 -10.00
N VAL A 153 2.24 -4.79 -10.29
CA VAL A 153 1.48 -6.00 -9.97
C VAL A 153 1.55 -6.22 -8.46
N THR A 154 0.39 -6.18 -7.82
CA THR A 154 0.30 -6.35 -6.37
C THR A 154 -0.19 -7.74 -5.98
N ALA A 155 0.07 -8.19 -4.75
CA ALA A 155 -0.41 -9.48 -4.23
C ALA A 155 -1.89 -9.75 -4.55
N SER A 156 -2.77 -8.77 -4.33
CA SER A 156 -4.22 -8.86 -4.62
C SER A 156 -4.59 -9.09 -6.10
N SER A 157 -3.65 -8.89 -7.01
CA SER A 157 -3.80 -9.05 -8.47
C SER A 157 -2.87 -10.11 -9.06
N PHE A 158 -1.97 -10.67 -8.25
CA PHE A 158 -0.88 -11.54 -8.71
C PHE A 158 -1.43 -12.85 -9.28
N HIS A 159 -2.39 -13.48 -8.59
CA HIS A 159 -3.13 -14.65 -9.10
C HIS A 159 -3.58 -14.50 -10.55
N GLU A 160 -4.23 -13.38 -10.84
CA GLU A 160 -4.89 -13.14 -12.10
C GLU A 160 -3.86 -12.79 -13.16
N ALA A 161 -2.87 -11.96 -12.80
CA ALA A 161 -1.74 -11.61 -13.65
C ALA A 161 -0.93 -12.84 -14.09
N ALA A 162 -0.73 -13.81 -13.19
CA ALA A 162 -0.01 -15.04 -13.50
C ALA A 162 -0.77 -16.01 -14.42
N LYS A 163 -2.10 -15.84 -14.55
CA LYS A 163 -2.98 -16.73 -15.32
C LYS A 163 -3.54 -16.13 -16.60
N THR A 164 -3.42 -14.82 -16.77
CA THR A 164 -3.99 -14.10 -17.92
C THR A 164 -2.89 -13.45 -18.73
N GLU A 165 -2.94 -13.57 -20.05
CA GLU A 165 -1.94 -12.96 -20.92
C GLU A 165 -2.32 -11.53 -21.33
N SER A 166 -3.61 -11.14 -21.30
CA SER A 166 -4.06 -9.86 -21.87
C SER A 166 -5.43 -9.38 -21.37
N SER A 167 -5.68 -9.44 -20.05
CA SER A 167 -6.94 -8.93 -19.50
C SER A 167 -6.95 -7.39 -19.42
N SER A 168 -7.71 -6.75 -20.31
CA SER A 168 -7.86 -5.28 -20.32
C SER A 168 -8.43 -4.73 -19.00
N SER A 169 -9.28 -5.50 -18.31
CA SER A 169 -9.82 -5.13 -17.00
C SER A 169 -8.76 -5.23 -15.91
N LEU A 170 -7.90 -6.24 -15.94
CA LEU A 170 -6.76 -6.35 -15.03
C LEU A 170 -5.77 -5.21 -15.24
N ILE A 171 -5.38 -4.94 -16.49
CA ILE A 171 -4.46 -3.84 -16.83
C ILE A 171 -5.00 -2.51 -16.30
N LYS A 172 -6.30 -2.23 -16.53
CA LYS A 172 -6.93 -1.02 -15.99
C LYS A 172 -6.88 -0.96 -14.46
N ARG A 173 -7.06 -2.08 -13.76
CA ARG A 173 -6.96 -2.12 -12.29
C ARG A 173 -5.55 -1.89 -11.77
N VAL A 174 -4.55 -2.47 -12.45
CA VAL A 174 -3.13 -2.31 -12.13
C VAL A 174 -2.66 -0.88 -12.39
N CYS A 175 -3.01 -0.30 -13.55
CA CYS A 175 -2.59 1.05 -13.92
C CYS A 175 -3.38 2.16 -13.21
N TYR A 176 -4.64 1.90 -12.85
CA TYR A 176 -5.55 2.90 -12.27
C TYR A 176 -6.23 2.40 -10.98
N PRO A 177 -5.45 2.08 -9.92
CA PRO A 177 -5.98 1.45 -8.72
C PRO A 177 -6.97 2.36 -7.96
N ARG A 178 -6.78 3.69 -8.01
CA ARG A 178 -7.69 4.65 -7.39
C ARG A 178 -9.07 4.67 -8.05
N SER A 179 -9.11 4.58 -9.38
CA SER A 179 -10.36 4.54 -10.15
C SER A 179 -11.04 3.18 -10.11
N SER A 180 -10.31 2.15 -9.68
CA SER A 180 -10.77 0.77 -9.61
C SER A 180 -11.28 0.36 -8.22
N GLN A 181 -11.40 1.33 -7.31
CA GLN A 181 -12.01 1.09 -6.01
C GLN A 181 -13.46 0.69 -6.19
N PHE A 182 -13.88 -0.32 -5.42
CA PHE A 182 -15.27 -0.75 -5.36
C PHE A 182 -15.67 -0.89 -3.90
N SER A 183 -16.96 -0.71 -3.63
CA SER A 183 -17.54 -0.89 -2.30
C SER A 183 -18.79 -1.73 -2.39
N THR A 184 -18.69 -2.94 -1.86
CA THR A 184 -19.80 -3.87 -1.63
C THR A 184 -20.02 -4.07 -0.14
N GLU A 185 -21.14 -4.67 0.25
CA GLU A 185 -21.38 -5.09 1.65
C GLU A 185 -20.23 -5.94 2.18
N ALA A 186 -19.73 -6.89 1.38
CA ALA A 186 -18.62 -7.74 1.76
C ALA A 186 -17.32 -6.97 2.03
N THR A 187 -16.98 -5.98 1.18
CA THR A 187 -15.80 -5.14 1.43
C THR A 187 -15.95 -4.23 2.65
N ARG A 188 -17.14 -3.69 2.88
CA ARG A 188 -17.44 -2.87 4.06
C ARG A 188 -17.37 -3.69 5.34
N TRP A 189 -17.93 -4.90 5.31
CA TRP A 189 -17.83 -5.87 6.40
C TRP A 189 -16.38 -6.19 6.72
N GLY A 190 -15.55 -6.45 5.71
CA GLY A 190 -14.10 -6.66 5.88
C GLY A 190 -13.45 -5.50 6.65
N LEU A 191 -13.57 -4.29 6.11
CA LEU A 191 -12.99 -3.07 6.69
C LEU A 191 -13.46 -2.77 8.11
N GLN A 192 -14.71 -3.11 8.46
CA GLN A 192 -15.26 -2.86 9.79
C GLN A 192 -14.77 -3.88 10.84
N ASN A 193 -14.48 -5.11 10.41
CA ASN A 193 -14.18 -6.22 11.32
C ASN A 193 -12.69 -6.54 11.44
N GLU A 194 -11.85 -6.04 10.52
CA GLU A 194 -10.42 -6.33 10.47
C GLU A 194 -9.69 -5.98 11.78
N ASP A 195 -9.91 -4.79 12.32
CA ASP A 195 -9.31 -4.34 13.59
C ASP A 195 -9.73 -5.21 14.78
N THR A 196 -10.99 -5.67 14.78
CA THR A 196 -11.50 -6.59 15.82
C THR A 196 -10.83 -7.96 15.68
N ALA A 197 -10.70 -8.48 14.45
CA ALA A 197 -10.02 -9.74 14.19
C ALA A 197 -8.54 -9.71 14.59
N ASN A 198 -7.86 -8.59 14.33
CA ASN A 198 -6.47 -8.37 14.76
C ASN A 198 -6.35 -8.41 16.29
N LYS A 199 -7.19 -7.66 17.01
CA LYS A 199 -7.19 -7.66 18.49
C LYS A 199 -7.42 -9.06 19.06
N SER A 200 -8.40 -9.79 18.53
CA SER A 200 -8.67 -11.16 18.95
C SER A 200 -7.49 -12.10 18.67
N TYR A 201 -6.80 -11.92 17.53
CA TYR A 201 -5.58 -12.67 17.22
C TYR A 201 -4.48 -12.40 18.25
N LEU A 202 -4.19 -11.12 18.55
CA LEU A 202 -3.14 -10.77 19.51
C LEU A 202 -3.43 -11.33 20.91
N VAL A 203 -4.67 -11.21 21.39
CA VAL A 203 -5.08 -11.79 22.68
C VAL A 203 -4.88 -13.31 22.69
N ALA A 204 -5.29 -14.01 21.62
CA ALA A 204 -5.13 -15.46 21.54
C ALA A 204 -3.67 -15.92 21.48
N MET A 205 -2.76 -15.07 20.98
CA MET A 205 -1.36 -15.41 20.81
C MET A 205 -0.48 -15.02 22.01
N GLN A 206 -0.97 -14.18 22.93
CA GLN A 206 -0.22 -13.75 24.12
C GLN A 206 0.27 -14.92 25.00
N ASP A 207 -0.52 -15.99 25.09
CA ASP A 207 -0.14 -17.18 25.88
C ASP A 207 0.89 -18.08 25.17
N HIS A 208 1.15 -17.82 23.88
CA HIS A 208 2.03 -18.63 23.04
C HIS A 208 3.31 -17.89 22.62
N HIS A 209 3.34 -16.56 22.77
CA HIS A 209 4.40 -15.70 22.26
C HIS A 209 4.81 -14.65 23.29
N GLU A 210 6.11 -14.53 23.54
CA GLU A 210 6.68 -13.51 24.42
C GLU A 210 6.72 -12.16 23.71
N ASP A 211 6.20 -11.11 24.36
CA ASP A 211 6.16 -9.73 23.86
C ASP A 211 5.60 -9.58 22.44
N ILE A 212 4.53 -10.31 22.12
CA ILE A 212 3.90 -10.21 20.80
C ILE A 212 3.35 -8.80 20.54
N THR A 213 3.75 -8.21 19.42
CA THR A 213 3.25 -6.91 18.97
C THR A 213 2.79 -6.93 17.52
N PHE A 214 1.99 -5.93 17.15
CA PHE A 214 1.49 -5.73 15.80
C PHE A 214 1.81 -4.32 15.32
N ALA A 215 2.25 -4.22 14.07
CA ALA A 215 2.39 -2.97 13.35
C ALA A 215 1.61 -3.03 12.03
N ALA A 216 0.78 -2.03 11.76
CA ALA A 216 0.14 -1.88 10.45
C ALA A 216 1.21 -1.71 9.36
N SER A 217 1.00 -2.34 8.21
CA SER A 217 1.95 -2.30 7.10
C SER A 217 1.48 -1.40 5.95
N GLY A 218 2.42 -0.72 5.32
CA GLY A 218 2.22 -0.01 4.07
C GLY A 218 2.44 -0.86 2.83
N LEU A 219 2.79 -0.21 1.73
CA LEU A 219 3.23 -0.85 0.50
C LEU A 219 4.70 -1.23 0.64
N ILE A 220 4.96 -2.53 0.66
CA ILE A 220 6.28 -3.13 0.58
C ILE A 220 6.61 -3.34 -0.90
N LEU A 221 7.72 -2.77 -1.36
CA LEU A 221 8.22 -2.91 -2.72
C LEU A 221 9.37 -3.91 -2.75
N ASN A 222 9.48 -4.69 -3.83
CA ASN A 222 10.65 -5.51 -4.06
C ASN A 222 11.70 -4.67 -4.83
N PRO A 223 12.90 -4.41 -4.26
CA PRO A 223 13.92 -3.62 -4.94
C PRO A 223 14.51 -4.31 -6.18
N GLU A 224 14.55 -5.65 -6.21
CA GLU A 224 15.02 -6.43 -7.37
C GLU A 224 13.95 -6.55 -8.47
N LEU A 225 12.67 -6.46 -8.07
CA LEU A 225 11.54 -6.50 -8.98
C LEU A 225 10.64 -5.29 -8.73
N PRO A 226 11.06 -4.07 -9.12
CA PRO A 226 10.33 -2.84 -8.79
C PRO A 226 8.86 -2.91 -9.18
N TRP A 227 8.51 -3.51 -10.31
CA TRP A 227 7.13 -3.65 -10.78
C TRP A 227 6.24 -4.55 -9.90
N ILE A 228 6.75 -5.14 -8.81
CA ILE A 228 5.99 -5.96 -7.86
C ILE A 228 5.93 -5.28 -6.47
N GLY A 229 4.79 -5.40 -5.79
CA GLY A 229 4.65 -4.98 -4.40
C GLY A 229 3.52 -5.66 -3.63
N ALA A 230 3.51 -5.52 -2.32
CA ALA A 230 2.46 -6.07 -1.45
C ALA A 230 2.08 -5.08 -0.35
N SER A 231 0.87 -5.20 0.18
CA SER A 231 0.43 -4.41 1.35
C SER A 231 -0.30 -5.35 2.29
N PRO A 232 0.42 -6.11 3.12
CA PRO A 232 -0.21 -7.00 4.08
C PRO A 232 -1.00 -6.21 5.12
N ASP A 233 -1.91 -6.86 5.83
CA ASP A 233 -2.69 -6.18 6.88
C ASP A 233 -1.82 -5.73 8.05
N GLY A 234 -0.76 -6.48 8.36
CA GLY A 234 0.33 -5.97 9.20
C GLY A 234 1.51 -6.92 9.36
N VAL A 235 2.40 -6.53 10.27
CA VAL A 235 3.59 -7.27 10.69
C VAL A 235 3.45 -7.60 12.18
N VAL A 236 3.75 -8.82 12.54
CA VAL A 236 3.75 -9.32 13.92
C VAL A 236 5.19 -9.59 14.34
N THR A 237 5.59 -9.09 15.50
CA THR A 237 6.91 -9.35 16.08
C THR A 237 6.75 -9.92 17.49
N GLY A 238 7.78 -10.61 17.99
CA GLY A 238 7.83 -11.14 19.35
C GLY A 238 9.27 -11.47 19.72
N ALA A 239 9.57 -11.59 21.02
CA ALA A 239 10.93 -11.92 21.47
C ALA A 239 11.33 -13.36 21.12
N CYS A 240 10.35 -14.23 20.86
CA CYS A 240 10.56 -15.65 20.61
C CYS A 240 10.65 -16.05 19.12
N HIS A 241 10.52 -15.12 18.17
CA HIS A 241 10.58 -15.41 16.74
C HIS A 241 10.92 -14.20 15.88
N GLU A 242 11.39 -14.47 14.67
CA GLU A 242 11.51 -13.45 13.63
C GLU A 242 10.14 -12.85 13.28
N PRO A 243 10.10 -11.60 12.77
CA PRO A 243 8.85 -10.99 12.36
C PRO A 243 8.09 -11.81 11.32
N GLY A 244 6.77 -11.86 11.47
CA GLY A 244 5.84 -12.50 10.55
C GLY A 244 4.91 -11.49 9.89
N ILE A 245 4.36 -11.85 8.73
CA ILE A 245 3.30 -11.09 8.07
C ILE A 245 1.95 -11.61 8.54
N LEU A 246 1.04 -10.69 8.84
CA LEU A 246 -0.34 -10.96 9.21
C LEU A 246 -1.28 -10.62 8.07
N GLU A 247 -2.02 -11.62 7.58
CA GLU A 247 -3.11 -11.45 6.62
C GLU A 247 -4.44 -11.85 7.28
N ILE A 248 -5.40 -10.94 7.28
CA ILE A 248 -6.70 -11.04 7.93
C ILE A 248 -7.78 -11.13 6.86
N LYS A 249 -8.66 -12.11 7.02
CA LYS A 249 -9.87 -12.25 6.21
C LYS A 249 -11.10 -12.31 7.10
N CYS A 250 -12.05 -11.41 6.83
CA CYS A 250 -13.36 -11.36 7.45
C CYS A 250 -14.43 -11.68 6.38
N PRO A 251 -14.69 -12.95 6.07
CA PRO A 251 -15.63 -13.32 5.02
C PRO A 251 -17.08 -13.00 5.41
N PHE A 252 -17.73 -12.11 4.66
CA PHE A 252 -19.14 -11.75 4.89
C PHE A 252 -20.10 -12.92 4.74
N SER A 253 -19.78 -13.90 3.88
CA SER A 253 -20.56 -15.13 3.72
C SER A 253 -20.59 -16.00 4.98
N ALA A 254 -19.68 -15.75 5.93
CA ALA A 254 -19.57 -16.49 7.19
C ALA A 254 -20.03 -15.66 8.41
N LYS A 255 -20.69 -14.52 8.22
CA LYS A 255 -21.04 -13.61 9.33
C LYS A 255 -22.00 -14.23 10.36
N ASP A 256 -22.82 -15.20 9.94
CA ASP A 256 -23.84 -15.87 10.75
C ASP A 256 -23.53 -17.37 10.99
N CYS A 257 -22.34 -17.86 10.62
CA CYS A 257 -21.92 -19.25 10.85
C CYS A 257 -20.56 -19.35 11.54
N SER A 258 -20.34 -20.44 12.28
CA SER A 258 -19.00 -20.78 12.74
C SER A 258 -18.11 -21.21 11.55
N LEU A 259 -16.81 -20.95 11.63
CA LEU A 259 -15.88 -21.32 10.54
C LEU A 259 -15.95 -22.82 10.17
N ILE A 260 -16.19 -23.68 11.17
CA ILE A 260 -16.37 -25.13 10.99
C ILE A 260 -17.62 -25.41 10.15
N GLU A 261 -18.74 -24.75 10.40
CA GLU A 261 -19.94 -24.90 9.57
C GLU A 261 -19.70 -24.39 8.16
N CYS A 262 -19.04 -23.24 8.02
CA CYS A 262 -18.80 -22.65 6.71
C CYS A 262 -17.84 -23.51 5.85
N THR A 263 -16.95 -24.33 6.45
CA THR A 263 -16.11 -25.28 5.69
C THR A 263 -16.87 -26.40 4.97
N LYS A 264 -18.16 -26.61 5.31
CA LYS A 264 -19.05 -27.53 4.58
C LYS A 264 -19.43 -26.99 3.20
N ASP A 265 -19.35 -25.68 2.97
CA ASP A 265 -19.53 -25.09 1.64
C ASP A 265 -18.22 -25.24 0.83
N LEU A 266 -18.29 -25.99 -0.27
CA LEU A 266 -17.16 -26.20 -1.18
C LEU A 266 -16.64 -24.90 -1.80
N ARG A 267 -17.44 -23.82 -1.81
CA ARG A 267 -17.05 -22.49 -2.29
C ARG A 267 -16.36 -21.64 -1.23
N PHE A 268 -16.38 -22.06 0.04
CA PHE A 268 -15.69 -21.33 1.11
C PHE A 268 -14.17 -21.44 0.96
N CYS A 269 -13.42 -20.45 1.45
CA CYS A 269 -11.97 -20.39 1.25
C CYS A 269 -11.19 -21.39 2.09
N LEU A 270 -11.77 -21.88 3.20
CA LEU A 270 -11.15 -22.85 4.10
C LEU A 270 -11.58 -24.28 3.80
N THR A 271 -10.71 -25.21 4.14
CA THR A 271 -10.97 -26.65 4.20
C THR A 271 -10.44 -27.24 5.50
N VAL A 272 -10.95 -28.40 5.89
CA VAL A 272 -10.41 -29.21 6.99
C VAL A 272 -9.95 -30.53 6.37
N PRO A 273 -8.65 -30.69 6.05
CA PRO A 273 -8.11 -31.92 5.50
C PRO A 273 -8.19 -33.09 6.50
N GLU A 274 -7.92 -34.30 6.02
CA GLU A 274 -7.72 -35.50 6.85
C GLU A 274 -6.53 -35.24 7.80
N GLY A 275 -6.83 -34.80 9.02
CA GLY A 275 -5.85 -34.27 9.97
C GLY A 275 -6.44 -33.21 10.91
N GLY A 276 -7.62 -32.68 10.58
CA GLY A 276 -8.42 -31.83 11.47
C GLY A 276 -7.95 -30.37 11.58
N VAL A 277 -6.80 -30.04 11.00
CA VAL A 277 -6.26 -28.67 10.99
C VAL A 277 -6.91 -27.87 9.86
N MET A 278 -7.62 -26.80 10.21
CA MET A 278 -8.24 -25.92 9.23
C MET A 278 -7.19 -25.15 8.43
N SER A 279 -7.27 -25.16 7.10
CA SER A 279 -6.30 -24.51 6.22
C SER A 279 -6.96 -23.83 5.02
N LEU A 280 -6.26 -22.85 4.43
CA LEU A 280 -6.69 -22.19 3.19
C LEU A 280 -6.55 -23.14 2.00
N LYS A 281 -7.56 -23.21 1.14
CA LYS A 281 -7.51 -24.03 -0.07
C LYS A 281 -6.42 -23.54 -1.03
N LEU A 282 -5.54 -24.44 -1.47
CA LEU A 282 -4.41 -24.15 -2.37
C LEU A 282 -4.83 -23.57 -3.73
N ASN A 283 -6.05 -23.87 -4.18
CA ASN A 283 -6.60 -23.39 -5.44
C ASN A 283 -7.46 -22.12 -5.29
N HIS A 284 -7.63 -21.60 -4.07
CA HIS A 284 -8.40 -20.37 -3.85
C HIS A 284 -7.59 -19.15 -4.28
N SER A 285 -8.26 -18.09 -4.73
CA SER A 285 -7.65 -16.80 -5.10
C SER A 285 -6.98 -16.05 -3.94
N TYR A 286 -7.02 -16.61 -2.73
CA TYR A 286 -6.32 -16.06 -1.57
C TYR A 286 -4.95 -16.73 -1.39
N MET A 287 -4.66 -17.81 -2.13
CA MET A 287 -3.47 -18.62 -1.88
C MET A 287 -2.26 -18.21 -2.74
N PHE A 288 -2.46 -17.44 -3.81
CA PHE A 288 -1.45 -16.76 -4.64
C PHE A 288 -2.17 -15.72 -5.48
#